data_AF-A0A5A9NPK2-F1
#
_entry.id   AF-A0A5A9NPK2-F1
#
_cell.length_a   1.000
_cell.length_b   1.000
_cell.length_c   1.000
_cell.angle_alpha   90.00
_cell.angle_beta   90.00
_cell.angle_gamma   90.00
#
_symmetry.space_group_name_H-M   'P 1'
#
loop_
_entity.id
_entity.type
_entity.pdbx_description
1 polymer ?
#
loop_
_entity_poly.entity_id
_entity_poly.type
_entity_poly.pdbx_seq_one_letter_code
_entity_poly.pdbx_strand_id
1 'polypeptide(L)'
;MESIFHEKQEGSLCAQHCLNNLLQGEYFSPVELSAIAHQLDEEERARMAEGGVQSEEYRTFLQQPSGNMDDSGFFSIQVISNALGVWGLEIVLFNSREYQQLHMDPINEKAFICNYKEHWFTVRKLGQQWFNLNSLLTGPELISDTYLALFLAQLQQEGYSIFVIQGNLPDCEADQILGIMRVEQQQRPKLIGEDEAQRYEPISSTQTPVPQVSDGGQSTDDVVLDEDEEELRKALALSRQDMEVEDEEADLRRAIQLSMQGCSDPRIPSELSCVTAGSSETLTAEELRRRRQVYFDR
;
A
#
# COMPACT_ATOMS: atom_id res chain seq x y z
N MET A 1 9.44 -0.37 -24.87
CA MET A 1 9.26 -0.70 -23.44
C MET A 1 10.42 -1.51 -22.89
N GLU A 2 11.07 -2.37 -23.68
CA GLU A 2 12.19 -3.22 -23.23
C GLU A 2 13.43 -2.45 -22.74
N SER A 3 13.58 -1.18 -23.13
CA SER A 3 14.69 -0.32 -22.69
C SER A 3 14.42 0.44 -21.39
N ILE A 4 13.18 0.42 -20.88
CA ILE A 4 12.84 1.09 -19.62
C ILE A 4 13.28 0.19 -18.48
N PHE A 5 14.14 0.71 -17.61
CA PHE A 5 14.49 0.00 -16.39
C PHE A 5 13.29 0.04 -15.44
N HIS A 6 12.80 -1.14 -15.07
CA HIS A 6 11.69 -1.31 -14.12
C HIS A 6 11.98 -2.49 -13.21
N GLU A 7 12.39 -2.16 -11.99
CA GLU A 7 12.60 -3.10 -10.91
C GLU A 7 11.26 -3.37 -10.22
N LYS A 8 10.87 -4.64 -10.24
CA LYS A 8 9.66 -5.13 -9.57
C LYS A 8 9.94 -5.33 -8.10
N GLN A 9 8.97 -5.01 -7.26
CA GLN A 9 9.13 -5.19 -5.83
C GLN A 9 9.00 -6.64 -5.42
N GLU A 10 9.98 -7.09 -4.64
CA GLU A 10 9.94 -8.35 -3.92
C GLU A 10 9.89 -8.05 -2.42
N GLY A 11 8.81 -8.46 -1.76
CA GLY A 11 8.58 -8.16 -0.34
C GLY A 11 8.14 -6.70 -0.10
N SER A 12 8.63 -6.07 0.96
CA SER A 12 8.18 -4.74 1.43
C SER A 12 9.14 -3.59 1.09
N LEU A 13 10.17 -3.84 0.28
CA LEU A 13 11.28 -2.92 0.01
C LEU A 13 10.93 -1.84 -1.05
N CYS A 14 9.76 -1.21 -0.93
CA CYS A 14 9.27 -0.25 -1.92
C CYS A 14 10.21 0.94 -2.15
N ALA A 15 10.92 1.43 -1.13
CA ALA A 15 11.80 2.60 -1.26
C ALA A 15 13.02 2.32 -2.18
N GLN A 16 13.60 1.12 -2.12
CA GLN A 16 14.68 0.70 -3.01
C GLN A 16 14.22 0.78 -4.46
N HIS A 17 13.16 0.03 -4.78
CA HIS A 17 12.64 -0.05 -6.14
C HIS A 17 12.15 1.31 -6.63
N CYS A 18 11.57 2.13 -5.75
CA CYS A 18 11.19 3.50 -6.07
C CYS A 18 12.39 4.35 -6.52
N LEU A 19 13.50 4.31 -5.78
CA LEU A 19 14.73 5.07 -6.10
C LEU A 19 15.44 4.53 -7.34
N ASN A 20 15.53 3.21 -7.48
CA ASN A 20 16.17 2.58 -8.64
C ASN A 20 15.38 2.83 -9.93
N ASN A 21 14.04 2.74 -9.87
CA ASN A 21 13.17 3.10 -10.98
C ASN A 21 13.28 4.59 -11.33
N LEU A 22 13.40 5.45 -10.31
CA LEU A 22 13.64 6.88 -10.52
C LEU A 22 14.97 7.15 -11.22
N LEU A 23 16.05 6.49 -10.82
CA LEU A 23 17.37 6.69 -11.42
C LEU A 23 17.60 5.86 -12.69
N GLN A 24 16.64 4.99 -13.05
CA GLN A 24 16.72 4.07 -14.19
C GLN A 24 17.95 3.13 -14.10
N GLY A 25 18.20 2.58 -12.92
CA GLY A 25 19.25 1.59 -12.68
C GLY A 25 19.31 1.13 -11.22
N GLU A 26 20.04 0.04 -10.98
CA GLU A 26 20.24 -0.55 -9.65
C GLU A 26 21.32 0.22 -8.87
N TYR A 27 20.98 1.42 -8.39
CA TYR A 27 21.93 2.28 -7.67
C TYR A 27 21.89 2.11 -6.15
N PHE A 28 20.74 1.69 -5.62
CA PHE A 28 20.53 1.50 -4.19
C PHE A 28 20.15 0.07 -3.89
N SER A 29 20.72 -0.42 -2.79
CA SER A 29 20.38 -1.69 -2.15
C SER A 29 19.71 -1.46 -0.79
N PRO A 30 19.00 -2.46 -0.23
CA PRO A 30 18.42 -2.37 1.11
C PRO A 30 19.46 -2.05 2.18
N VAL A 31 20.67 -2.58 2.02
CA VAL A 31 21.77 -2.41 2.96
C VAL A 31 22.25 -0.95 2.98
N GLU A 32 22.35 -0.32 1.81
CA GLU A 32 22.73 1.09 1.71
C GLU A 32 21.65 2.01 2.28
N LEU A 33 20.37 1.74 2.00
CA LEU A 33 19.27 2.52 2.57
C LEU A 33 19.18 2.36 4.09
N SER A 34 19.44 1.16 4.61
CA SER A 34 19.54 0.91 6.06
C SER A 34 20.71 1.67 6.70
N ALA A 35 21.87 1.72 6.04
CA ALA A 35 23.00 2.51 6.51
C ALA A 35 22.68 4.02 6.56
N ILE A 36 21.99 4.55 5.54
CA ILE A 36 21.52 5.94 5.52
C ILE A 36 20.53 6.19 6.67
N ALA A 37 19.58 5.27 6.90
CA ALA A 37 18.62 5.38 7.99
C ALA A 37 19.30 5.42 9.36
N HIS A 38 20.26 4.51 9.61
CA HIS A 38 21.04 4.51 10.85
C HIS A 38 21.87 5.77 11.05
N GLN A 39 22.46 6.30 9.98
CA GLN A 39 23.19 7.56 10.05
C GLN A 39 22.25 8.72 10.44
N LEU A 40 21.05 8.78 9.84
CA LEU A 40 20.06 9.80 10.19
C LEU A 40 19.62 9.68 11.65
N ASP A 41 19.40 8.46 12.14
CA ASP A 41 19.08 8.23 13.56
C ASP A 41 20.21 8.69 14.49
N GLU A 42 21.47 8.49 14.11
CA GLU A 42 22.64 8.95 14.86
C GLU A 42 22.76 10.48 14.84
N GLU A 43 22.50 11.14 13.72
CA GLU A 43 22.49 12.59 13.59
C GLU A 43 21.35 13.23 14.39
N GLU A 44 20.16 12.64 14.36
CA GLU A 44 19.04 13.05 15.21
C GLU A 44 19.38 12.86 16.69
N ARG A 45 20.00 11.73 17.06
CA ARG A 45 20.48 11.48 18.42
C ARG A 45 21.52 12.50 18.86
N ALA A 46 22.47 12.84 17.99
CA ALA A 46 23.51 13.82 18.28
C ALA A 46 22.91 15.21 18.52
N ARG A 47 21.99 15.66 17.65
CA ARG A 47 21.27 16.93 17.85
C ARG A 47 20.43 16.95 19.12
N MET A 48 19.77 15.85 19.47
CA MET A 48 19.03 15.74 20.74
C MET A 48 19.96 15.79 21.95
N ALA A 49 21.18 15.25 21.84
CA ALA A 49 22.18 15.33 22.90
C ALA A 49 22.68 16.76 23.15
N GLU A 50 22.70 17.63 22.14
CA GLU A 50 23.01 19.05 22.28
C GLU A 50 21.98 19.80 23.15
N GLY A 51 20.73 19.34 23.14
CA GLY A 51 19.64 19.82 24.02
C GLY A 51 19.75 19.34 25.47
N GLY A 52 20.76 18.53 25.79
CA GLY A 52 21.04 18.02 27.13
C GLY A 52 20.79 16.52 27.26
N VAL A 53 21.86 15.75 27.40
CA VAL A 53 21.87 14.27 27.51
C VAL A 53 21.12 13.71 28.73
N GLN A 54 20.80 14.56 29.70
CA GLN A 54 20.07 14.22 30.93
C GLN A 54 18.55 14.48 30.82
N SER A 55 18.09 15.05 29.71
CA SER A 55 16.68 15.39 29.49
C SER A 55 15.82 14.14 29.38
N GLU A 56 14.56 14.25 29.80
CA GLU A 56 13.59 13.15 29.70
C GLU A 56 13.28 12.82 28.24
N GLU A 57 13.36 13.83 27.37
CA GLU A 57 13.22 13.74 25.92
C GLU A 57 14.32 12.90 25.29
N TYR A 58 15.59 13.09 25.69
CA TYR A 58 16.70 12.28 25.18
C TYR A 58 16.60 10.81 25.62
N ARG A 59 16.19 10.57 26.88
CA ARG A 59 15.98 9.21 27.39
C ARG A 59 14.81 8.50 26.72
N THR A 60 13.74 9.24 26.41
CA THR A 60 12.59 8.73 25.66
C THR A 60 12.98 8.42 24.21
N PHE A 61 13.74 9.30 23.57
CA PHE A 61 14.24 9.10 22.20
C PHE A 61 15.12 7.85 22.09
N LEU A 62 16.00 7.59 23.06
CA LEU A 62 16.81 6.37 23.09
C LEU A 62 16.02 5.07 23.27
N GLN A 63 14.82 5.14 23.83
CA GLN A 63 13.94 3.97 24.01
C GLN A 63 13.03 3.74 22.81
N GLN A 64 12.89 4.72 21.91
CA GLN A 64 12.07 4.59 20.72
C GLN A 64 12.83 3.79 19.64
N PRO A 65 12.13 2.92 18.89
CA PRO A 65 12.68 2.31 17.69
C PRO A 65 13.01 3.39 16.65
N SER A 66 13.87 3.04 15.68
CA SER A 66 14.21 3.94 14.57
C SER A 66 12.95 4.45 13.89
N GLY A 67 12.83 5.77 13.75
CA GLY A 67 11.75 6.37 12.96
C GLY A 67 12.04 6.33 11.45
N ASN A 68 13.28 6.05 11.07
CA ASN A 68 13.75 6.10 9.69
C ASN A 68 13.68 4.74 8.98
N MET A 69 13.72 3.64 9.74
CA MET A 69 13.59 2.28 9.25
C MET A 69 12.72 1.44 10.20
N ASP A 70 11.72 0.75 9.66
CA ASP A 70 10.94 -0.25 10.41
C ASP A 70 11.44 -1.69 10.12
N ASP A 71 11.18 -2.61 11.03
CA ASP A 71 11.50 -4.05 10.92
C ASP A 71 10.82 -4.70 9.69
N SER A 72 9.74 -4.08 9.20
CA SER A 72 9.03 -4.46 7.98
C SER A 72 9.76 -4.08 6.68
N GLY A 73 10.83 -3.29 6.74
CA GLY A 73 11.56 -2.79 5.56
C GLY A 73 11.02 -1.47 5.00
N PHE A 74 10.23 -0.74 5.80
CA PHE A 74 9.77 0.61 5.45
C PHE A 74 10.84 1.65 5.72
N PHE A 75 10.98 2.59 4.78
CA PHE A 75 11.89 3.73 4.90
C PHE A 75 11.12 5.04 4.93
N SER A 76 11.58 5.96 5.77
CA SER A 76 11.02 7.31 5.86
C SER A 76 11.38 8.15 4.63
N ILE A 77 10.65 9.25 4.44
CA ILE A 77 10.96 10.25 3.41
C ILE A 77 12.34 10.88 3.61
N GLN A 78 12.84 10.94 4.84
CA GLN A 78 14.15 11.53 5.14
C GLN A 78 15.28 10.67 4.56
N VAL A 79 15.14 9.34 4.62
CA VAL A 79 16.08 8.40 3.98
C VAL A 79 16.10 8.62 2.47
N ILE A 80 14.93 8.70 1.84
CA ILE A 80 14.78 8.98 0.40
C ILE A 80 15.41 10.34 0.03
N SER A 81 15.14 11.37 0.82
CA SER A 81 15.68 12.71 0.62
C SER A 81 17.22 12.72 0.69
N ASN A 82 17.81 12.08 1.70
CA ASN A 82 19.26 12.00 1.84
C ASN A 82 19.91 11.18 0.72
N ALA A 83 19.29 10.06 0.34
CA ALA A 83 19.73 9.24 -0.79
C ALA A 83 19.75 10.04 -2.10
N LEU A 84 18.71 10.83 -2.37
CA LEU A 84 18.64 11.72 -3.54
C LEU A 84 19.60 12.91 -3.45
N GLY A 85 19.85 13.42 -2.25
CA GLY A 85 20.79 14.50 -1.99
C GLY A 85 22.23 14.19 -2.46
N VAL A 86 22.65 12.93 -2.38
CA VAL A 86 23.97 12.47 -2.91
C VAL A 86 24.09 12.72 -4.42
N TRP A 87 22.98 12.65 -5.15
CA TRP A 87 22.90 12.91 -6.58
C TRP A 87 22.67 14.38 -6.93
N GLY A 88 22.60 15.27 -5.93
CA GLY A 88 22.23 16.67 -6.12
C GLY A 88 20.78 16.85 -6.57
N LEU A 89 19.91 15.90 -6.20
CA LEU A 89 18.48 15.96 -6.45
C LEU A 89 17.77 16.46 -5.19
N GLU A 90 16.85 17.39 -5.36
CA GLU A 90 16.04 17.97 -4.30
C GLU A 90 14.61 17.43 -4.38
N ILE A 91 14.05 17.10 -3.22
CA ILE A 91 12.68 16.59 -3.10
C ILE A 91 11.78 17.65 -2.46
N VAL A 92 10.76 18.09 -3.20
CA VAL A 92 9.85 19.16 -2.78
C VAL A 92 8.42 18.64 -2.74
N LEU A 93 7.68 18.91 -1.67
CA LEU A 93 6.27 18.52 -1.60
C LEU A 93 5.45 19.28 -2.64
N PHE A 94 4.67 18.58 -3.45
CA PHE A 94 3.85 19.18 -4.51
C PHE A 94 2.78 20.15 -3.96
N ASN A 95 2.28 19.89 -2.75
CA ASN A 95 1.31 20.74 -2.06
C ASN A 95 1.93 21.91 -1.28
N SER A 96 3.26 22.09 -1.37
CA SER A 96 3.93 23.22 -0.72
C SER A 96 3.46 24.55 -1.31
N ARG A 97 3.40 25.60 -0.49
CA ARG A 97 2.97 26.94 -0.94
C ARG A 97 3.97 27.49 -1.95
N GLU A 98 5.23 27.17 -1.76
CA GLU A 98 6.35 27.53 -2.62
C GLU A 98 6.13 26.98 -4.03
N TYR A 99 5.80 25.69 -4.15
CA TYR A 99 5.57 25.07 -5.46
C TYR A 99 4.29 25.58 -6.14
N GLN A 100 3.20 25.76 -5.38
CA GLN A 100 1.94 26.29 -5.92
C GLN A 100 2.06 27.74 -6.41
N GLN A 101 2.85 28.58 -5.73
CA GLN A 101 3.06 29.97 -6.12
C GLN A 101 3.84 30.10 -7.43
N LEU A 102 4.74 29.15 -7.71
CA LEU A 102 5.56 29.15 -8.91
C LEU A 102 4.76 28.82 -10.19
N HIS A 103 3.49 28.38 -10.08
CA HIS A 103 2.63 28.00 -11.22
C HIS A 103 3.35 27.10 -12.23
N MET A 104 4.20 26.20 -11.75
CA MET A 104 4.93 25.28 -12.61
C MET A 104 3.97 24.22 -13.14
N ASP A 105 3.86 24.12 -14.46
CA ASP A 105 3.07 23.07 -15.07
C ASP A 105 3.71 21.70 -14.77
N PRO A 106 2.95 20.73 -14.21
CA PRO A 106 3.49 19.41 -13.85
C PRO A 106 4.15 18.66 -15.01
N ILE A 107 3.79 18.98 -16.26
CA ILE A 107 4.36 18.36 -17.47
C ILE A 107 5.82 18.75 -17.75
N ASN A 108 6.30 19.85 -17.15
CA ASN A 108 7.66 20.36 -17.33
C ASN A 108 8.66 19.72 -16.36
N GLU A 109 8.15 19.09 -15.30
CA GLU A 109 8.98 18.36 -14.36
C GLU A 109 9.53 17.08 -14.99
N LYS A 110 10.59 16.54 -14.38
CA LYS A 110 11.25 15.32 -14.87
C LYS A 110 10.73 14.07 -14.18
N ALA A 111 10.41 14.15 -12.89
CA ALA A 111 9.91 13.03 -12.13
C ALA A 111 9.16 13.45 -10.87
N PHE A 112 8.30 12.54 -10.39
CA PHE A 112 7.57 12.61 -9.14
C PHE A 112 7.79 11.32 -8.35
N ILE A 113 7.86 11.44 -7.04
CA ILE A 113 7.71 10.32 -6.10
C ILE A 113 6.38 10.48 -5.40
N CYS A 114 5.62 9.40 -5.31
CA CYS A 114 4.33 9.37 -4.64
C CYS A 114 4.38 8.40 -3.46
N ASN A 115 3.76 8.80 -2.35
CA ASN A 115 3.54 7.95 -1.19
C ASN A 115 2.06 7.74 -0.91
N TYR A 116 1.65 6.50 -0.69
CA TYR A 116 0.35 6.21 -0.10
C TYR A 116 0.39 5.05 0.86
N LYS A 117 -0.11 5.27 2.08
CA LYS A 117 -0.19 4.28 3.15
C LYS A 117 1.10 3.47 3.27
N GLU A 118 2.24 4.17 3.33
CA GLU A 118 3.53 3.51 3.36
C GLU A 118 3.71 2.70 2.06
N HIS A 119 3.70 3.35 0.91
CA HIS A 119 4.11 2.69 -0.34
C HIS A 119 4.67 3.75 -1.26
N TRP A 120 5.94 3.56 -1.63
CA TRP A 120 6.67 4.49 -2.48
C TRP A 120 6.64 4.01 -3.92
N PHE A 121 6.27 4.89 -4.84
CA PHE A 121 6.44 4.65 -6.27
C PHE A 121 6.84 5.90 -7.02
N THR A 122 7.45 5.68 -8.18
CA THR A 122 7.97 6.76 -9.01
C THR A 122 7.12 6.94 -10.27
N VAL A 123 6.92 8.19 -10.66
CA VAL A 123 6.41 8.59 -11.96
C VAL A 123 7.51 9.42 -12.64
N ARG A 124 8.14 8.88 -13.69
CA ARG A 124 9.26 9.54 -14.40
C ARG A 124 8.87 9.83 -15.84
N LYS A 125 9.28 11.00 -16.32
CA LYS A 125 9.24 11.34 -17.74
C LYS A 125 10.44 10.68 -18.42
N LEU A 126 10.16 9.83 -19.40
CA LEU A 126 11.18 9.21 -20.23
C LEU A 126 11.01 9.65 -21.69
N GLY A 127 12.01 10.32 -22.24
CA GLY A 127 11.94 10.99 -23.54
C GLY A 127 10.86 12.08 -23.58
N GLN A 128 9.73 11.80 -24.24
CA GLN A 128 8.58 12.71 -24.36
C GLN A 128 7.30 12.17 -23.70
N GLN A 129 7.39 11.09 -22.92
CA GLN A 129 6.21 10.42 -22.36
C GLN A 129 6.39 10.16 -20.86
N TRP A 130 5.28 10.12 -20.13
CA TRP A 130 5.28 9.83 -18.70
C TRP A 130 5.05 8.35 -18.45
N PHE A 131 5.75 7.81 -17.47
CA PHE A 131 5.58 6.43 -17.05
C PHE A 131 5.38 6.34 -15.55
N ASN A 132 4.37 5.58 -15.14
CA ASN A 132 4.22 5.12 -13.78
C ASN A 132 5.04 3.83 -13.60
N LEU A 133 6.06 3.92 -12.75
CA LEU A 133 7.03 2.88 -12.44
C LEU A 133 6.75 2.29 -11.05
N ASN A 134 5.47 2.16 -10.70
CA ASN A 134 5.08 1.47 -9.47
C ASN A 134 5.60 0.04 -9.50
N SER A 135 6.44 -0.29 -8.52
CA SER A 135 7.12 -1.57 -8.39
C SER A 135 6.14 -2.75 -8.21
N LEU A 136 4.90 -2.48 -7.80
CA LEU A 136 3.81 -3.47 -7.75
C LEU A 136 3.21 -3.79 -9.13
N LEU A 137 3.57 -3.05 -10.17
CA LEU A 137 3.13 -3.34 -11.54
C LEU A 137 4.05 -4.35 -12.20
N THR A 138 3.46 -5.19 -13.04
CA THR A 138 4.17 -6.13 -13.91
C THR A 138 5.11 -5.47 -14.92
N GLY A 139 4.98 -4.15 -15.13
CA GLY A 139 5.87 -3.34 -15.96
C GLY A 139 5.48 -1.86 -15.92
N PRO A 140 6.19 -1.01 -16.69
CA PRO A 140 5.93 0.42 -16.75
C PRO A 140 4.56 0.72 -17.38
N GLU A 141 3.76 1.56 -16.71
CA GLU A 141 2.48 2.03 -17.20
C GLU A 141 2.64 3.38 -17.90
N LEU A 142 2.15 3.49 -19.13
CA LEU A 142 2.21 4.73 -19.91
C LEU A 142 1.13 5.72 -19.44
N ILE A 143 1.55 6.94 -19.14
CA ILE A 143 0.71 8.08 -18.81
C ILE A 143 0.87 9.13 -19.92
N SER A 144 -0.26 9.61 -20.46
CA SER A 144 -0.25 10.70 -21.43
C SER A 144 -0.17 12.06 -20.72
N ASP A 145 0.42 13.07 -21.37
CA ASP A 145 0.54 14.43 -20.83
C ASP A 145 -0.82 15.01 -20.39
N THR A 146 -1.87 14.75 -21.18
CA THR A 146 -3.24 15.18 -20.87
C THR A 146 -3.84 14.45 -19.67
N TYR A 147 -3.41 13.21 -19.43
CA TYR A 147 -3.89 12.41 -18.30
C TYR A 147 -3.09 12.65 -17.02
N LEU A 148 -1.81 13.04 -17.12
CA LEU A 148 -0.92 13.27 -15.97
C LEU A 148 -1.53 14.22 -14.92
N ALA A 149 -2.06 15.36 -15.37
CA ALA A 149 -2.67 16.32 -14.45
C ALA A 149 -3.87 15.73 -13.69
N LEU A 150 -4.69 14.93 -14.37
CA LEU A 150 -5.83 14.25 -13.76
C LEU A 150 -5.36 13.15 -12.79
N PHE A 151 -4.35 12.39 -13.19
CA PHE A 151 -3.73 11.36 -12.37
C PHE A 151 -3.18 11.93 -11.06
N LEU A 152 -2.38 13.00 -11.13
CA LEU A 152 -1.85 13.67 -9.92
C LEU A 152 -2.97 14.26 -9.06
N ALA A 153 -3.99 14.87 -9.66
CA ALA A 153 -5.13 15.41 -8.93
C ALA A 153 -5.95 14.31 -8.22
N GLN A 154 -6.06 13.12 -8.82
CA GLN A 154 -6.69 11.97 -8.20
C GLN A 154 -5.89 11.48 -7.00
N LEU A 155 -4.57 11.31 -7.16
CA LEU A 155 -3.70 10.92 -6.05
C LEU A 155 -3.81 11.88 -4.86
N GLN A 156 -3.86 13.18 -5.10
CA GLN A 156 -4.08 14.16 -4.03
C GLN A 156 -5.42 13.97 -3.31
N GLN A 157 -6.50 13.69 -4.04
CA GLN A 157 -7.83 13.47 -3.47
C GLN A 157 -7.91 12.19 -2.64
N GLU A 158 -7.18 11.16 -3.07
CA GLU A 158 -7.06 9.89 -2.33
C GLU A 158 -6.16 10.02 -1.09
N GLY A 159 -5.46 11.14 -0.93
CA GLY A 159 -4.60 11.43 0.21
C GLY A 159 -3.14 11.04 0.03
N TYR A 160 -2.68 10.86 -1.21
CA TYR A 160 -1.27 10.60 -1.51
C TYR A 160 -0.44 11.84 -1.21
N SER A 161 0.75 11.61 -0.66
CA SER A 161 1.79 12.64 -0.60
C SER A 161 2.61 12.58 -1.89
N ILE A 162 2.53 13.63 -2.70
CA ILE A 162 3.24 13.73 -3.97
C ILE A 162 4.44 14.65 -3.78
N PHE A 163 5.59 14.21 -4.23
CA PHE A 163 6.85 14.92 -4.17
C PHE A 163 7.42 15.11 -5.57
N VAL A 164 7.85 16.33 -5.86
CA VAL A 164 8.51 16.71 -7.11
C VAL A 164 10.00 16.56 -6.94
N ILE A 165 10.66 15.95 -7.92
CA ILE A 165 12.11 15.77 -7.93
C ILE A 165 12.74 16.83 -8.82
N GLN A 166 13.41 17.78 -8.20
CA GLN A 166 14.12 18.87 -8.88
C GLN A 166 15.60 18.53 -9.00
N GLY A 167 16.18 18.75 -10.19
CA GLY A 167 17.59 18.54 -10.46
C GLY A 167 17.88 17.83 -11.78
N ASN A 168 19.11 17.34 -11.92
CA ASN A 168 19.55 16.61 -13.09
C ASN A 168 19.59 15.11 -12.81
N LEU A 169 18.55 14.41 -13.27
CA LEU A 169 18.52 12.95 -13.28
C LEU A 169 19.61 12.40 -14.20
N PRO A 170 20.16 11.22 -13.90
CA PRO A 170 21.12 10.56 -14.78
C PRO A 170 20.48 10.23 -16.14
N ASP A 171 21.28 10.40 -17.19
CA ASP A 171 20.91 10.00 -18.54
C ASP A 171 20.72 8.49 -18.60
N CYS A 172 19.62 8.03 -19.21
CA CYS A 172 19.33 6.61 -19.37
C CYS A 172 19.12 6.24 -20.84
N GLU A 173 19.32 4.97 -21.18
CA GLU A 173 19.11 4.46 -22.55
C GLU A 173 17.64 4.61 -22.98
N ALA A 174 16.71 4.46 -22.03
CA ALA A 174 15.29 4.66 -22.25
C ALA A 174 15.00 6.08 -22.79
N ASP A 175 15.61 7.11 -22.23
CA ASP A 175 15.43 8.51 -22.66
C ASP A 175 15.86 8.71 -24.12
N GLN A 176 16.98 8.11 -24.51
CA GLN A 176 17.53 8.23 -25.87
C GLN A 176 16.63 7.55 -26.90
N ILE A 177 16.15 6.35 -26.58
CA ILE A 177 15.29 5.58 -27.48
C ILE A 177 13.90 6.19 -27.56
N LEU A 178 13.32 6.58 -26.43
CA LEU A 178 11.97 7.16 -26.35
C LEU A 178 11.90 8.61 -26.85
N GLY A 179 13.05 9.28 -26.97
CA GLY A 179 13.17 10.53 -27.71
C GLY A 179 12.92 10.37 -29.22
N ILE A 180 13.22 9.19 -29.77
CA ILE A 180 13.12 8.88 -31.21
C ILE A 180 11.83 8.10 -31.51
N MET A 181 11.43 7.19 -30.60
CA MET A 181 10.30 6.29 -30.78
C MET A 181 9.26 6.49 -29.68
N ARG A 182 8.04 6.85 -30.06
CA ARG A 182 6.91 6.89 -29.11
C ARG A 182 6.42 5.48 -28.83
N VAL A 183 6.21 5.17 -27.56
CA VAL A 183 5.62 3.91 -27.11
C VAL A 183 4.11 4.04 -27.12
N GLU A 184 3.45 3.09 -27.77
CA GLU A 184 2.01 2.89 -27.65
C GLU A 184 1.78 1.67 -26.75
N GLN A 185 1.04 1.86 -25.66
CA GLN A 185 0.65 0.79 -24.76
C GLN A 185 -0.74 0.29 -25.14
N GLN A 186 -0.84 -0.94 -25.65
CA GLN A 186 -2.12 -1.54 -26.03
C GLN A 186 -2.90 -2.07 -24.82
N GLN A 187 -2.20 -2.51 -23.77
CA GLN A 187 -2.79 -3.04 -22.53
C GLN A 187 -2.07 -2.47 -21.32
N ARG A 188 -2.84 -2.08 -20.30
CA ARG A 188 -2.32 -1.60 -19.02
C ARG A 188 -1.65 -2.75 -18.27
N PRO A 189 -0.46 -2.55 -17.66
CA PRO A 189 0.18 -3.58 -16.87
C PRO A 189 -0.69 -3.91 -15.65
N LYS A 190 -0.79 -5.20 -15.34
CA LYS A 190 -1.51 -5.71 -14.17
C LYS A 190 -0.67 -5.55 -12.90
N LEU A 191 -1.33 -5.62 -11.74
CA LEU A 191 -0.63 -5.73 -10.46
C LEU A 191 0.00 -7.12 -10.33
N ILE A 192 1.19 -7.18 -9.73
CA ILE A 192 1.87 -8.43 -9.41
C ILE A 192 0.97 -9.22 -8.44
N GLY A 193 0.64 -10.47 -8.78
CA GLY A 193 -0.28 -11.34 -8.03
C GLY A 193 -1.72 -11.40 -8.57
N GLU A 194 -2.10 -10.52 -9.51
CA GLU A 194 -3.46 -10.50 -10.07
C GLU A 194 -3.76 -11.76 -10.92
N ASP A 195 -2.74 -12.33 -11.59
CA ASP A 195 -2.88 -13.58 -12.36
C ASP A 195 -2.98 -14.82 -11.47
N GLU A 196 -2.47 -14.78 -10.23
CA GLU A 196 -2.67 -15.87 -9.25
C GLU A 196 -4.08 -15.84 -8.69
N ALA A 197 -4.64 -14.66 -8.41
CA ALA A 197 -6.04 -14.50 -7.99
C ALA A 197 -7.04 -15.00 -9.05
N GLN A 198 -6.74 -14.79 -10.33
CA GLN A 198 -7.58 -15.28 -11.45
C GLN A 198 -7.50 -16.80 -11.67
N ARG A 199 -6.47 -17.49 -11.14
CA ARG A 199 -6.37 -18.96 -11.18
C ARG A 199 -7.19 -19.66 -10.09
N TYR A 200 -7.60 -18.95 -9.05
CA TYR A 200 -8.43 -19.47 -7.95
C TYR A 200 -9.91 -19.03 -8.03
N GLU A 201 -10.32 -18.37 -9.11
CA GLU A 201 -11.75 -18.19 -9.42
C GLU A 201 -12.30 -19.51 -9.99
N PRO A 202 -13.20 -20.23 -9.29
CA PRO A 202 -13.89 -21.35 -9.89
C PRO A 202 -14.72 -20.80 -11.06
N ILE A 203 -14.63 -21.46 -12.21
CA ILE A 203 -15.39 -21.16 -13.42
C ILE A 203 -16.89 -21.21 -13.08
N SER A 204 -17.44 -20.10 -12.61
CA SER A 204 -18.87 -19.88 -12.44
C SER A 204 -19.39 -19.21 -13.70
N SER A 205 -19.29 -19.95 -14.81
CA SER A 205 -20.08 -19.70 -16.00
C SER A 205 -20.95 -20.92 -16.22
N THR A 206 -22.03 -20.98 -15.44
CA THR A 206 -23.22 -21.75 -15.79
C THR A 206 -23.79 -21.20 -17.11
N GLN A 207 -23.22 -21.65 -18.23
CA GLN A 207 -23.97 -21.77 -19.48
C GLN A 207 -24.58 -23.16 -19.48
N THR A 208 -25.83 -23.24 -19.06
CA THR A 208 -26.70 -24.39 -19.30
C THR A 208 -26.82 -24.60 -20.82
N PRO A 209 -26.35 -25.72 -21.40
CA PRO A 209 -26.69 -26.06 -22.76
C PRO A 209 -28.07 -26.71 -22.75
N VAL A 210 -28.99 -26.11 -23.48
CA VAL A 210 -30.30 -26.66 -23.84
C VAL A 210 -30.10 -28.03 -24.50
N PRO A 211 -30.81 -29.11 -24.09
CA PRO A 211 -30.61 -30.42 -24.70
C PRO A 211 -31.29 -30.44 -26.07
N GLN A 212 -30.49 -30.42 -27.14
CA GLN A 212 -30.94 -30.86 -28.46
C GLN A 212 -30.57 -32.32 -28.67
N VAL A 213 -31.61 -33.12 -28.82
CA VAL A 213 -31.59 -34.54 -29.19
C VAL A 213 -31.07 -34.65 -30.62
N SER A 214 -29.96 -35.38 -30.85
CA SER A 214 -29.61 -36.03 -32.12
C SER A 214 -28.42 -36.99 -31.94
N ASP A 215 -28.78 -38.26 -31.82
CA ASP A 215 -28.19 -39.49 -32.37
C ASP A 215 -26.74 -39.53 -32.90
N GLY A 216 -25.96 -40.50 -32.38
CA GLY A 216 -24.94 -41.24 -33.14
C GLY A 216 -23.47 -41.05 -32.77
N GLY A 217 -22.85 -42.07 -32.15
CA GLY A 217 -21.41 -42.37 -32.33
C GLY A 217 -20.58 -42.61 -31.06
N GLN A 218 -20.11 -43.85 -30.90
CA GLN A 218 -19.20 -44.32 -29.85
C GLN A 218 -17.80 -43.71 -29.93
N SER A 219 -17.20 -43.39 -28.77
CA SER A 219 -15.80 -43.72 -28.48
C SER A 219 -15.52 -43.65 -26.97
N THR A 220 -15.05 -44.76 -26.44
CA THR A 220 -14.42 -44.95 -25.14
C THR A 220 -13.16 -44.09 -25.02
N ASP A 221 -13.02 -43.33 -23.93
CA ASP A 221 -11.69 -43.02 -23.40
C ASP A 221 -11.74 -43.04 -21.87
N ASP A 222 -10.88 -43.90 -21.35
CA ASP A 222 -10.69 -44.30 -19.96
C ASP A 222 -9.90 -43.19 -19.26
N VAL A 223 -10.59 -42.29 -18.54
CA VAL A 223 -9.92 -41.27 -17.74
C VAL A 223 -9.64 -41.87 -16.38
N VAL A 224 -8.37 -42.24 -16.16
CA VAL A 224 -7.81 -42.54 -14.85
C VAL A 224 -8.08 -41.33 -13.96
N LEU A 225 -8.99 -41.46 -13.00
CA LEU A 225 -9.22 -40.45 -11.98
C LEU A 225 -8.05 -40.53 -11.00
N ASP A 226 -7.32 -39.43 -10.83
CA ASP A 226 -6.22 -39.33 -9.86
C ASP A 226 -6.75 -39.64 -8.45
N GLU A 227 -5.98 -40.38 -7.65
CA GLU A 227 -6.35 -40.80 -6.28
C GLU A 227 -6.76 -39.61 -5.39
N ASP A 228 -6.23 -38.42 -5.71
CA ASP A 228 -6.52 -37.16 -5.03
C ASP A 228 -7.96 -36.66 -5.23
N GLU A 229 -8.62 -36.97 -6.35
CA GLU A 229 -10.00 -36.55 -6.63
C GLU A 229 -11.02 -37.42 -5.88
N GLU A 230 -10.73 -38.70 -5.70
CA GLU A 230 -11.51 -39.57 -4.82
C GLU A 230 -11.37 -39.16 -3.35
N GLU A 231 -10.15 -38.80 -2.92
CA GLU A 231 -9.91 -38.37 -1.56
C GLU A 231 -10.61 -37.04 -1.23
N LEU A 232 -10.60 -36.09 -2.19
CA LEU A 232 -11.33 -34.83 -2.08
C LEU A 232 -12.86 -35.04 -2.06
N ARG A 233 -13.39 -35.94 -2.89
CA ARG A 233 -14.82 -36.30 -2.86
C ARG A 233 -15.23 -36.90 -1.51
N LYS A 234 -14.36 -37.72 -0.92
CA LYS A 234 -14.60 -38.35 0.38
C LYS A 234 -14.59 -37.32 1.51
N ALA A 235 -13.66 -36.35 1.48
CA ALA A 235 -13.61 -35.24 2.44
C ALA A 235 -14.87 -34.36 2.38
N LEU A 236 -15.34 -34.02 1.17
CA LEU A 236 -16.58 -33.24 0.99
C LEU A 236 -17.84 -33.99 1.43
N ALA A 237 -17.88 -35.31 1.26
CA ALA A 237 -18.98 -36.14 1.74
C ALA A 237 -19.01 -36.25 3.27
N LEU A 238 -17.84 -36.36 3.91
CA LEU A 238 -17.70 -36.35 5.38
C LEU A 238 -18.10 -34.99 5.96
N SER A 239 -17.67 -33.89 5.35
CA SER A 239 -18.04 -32.54 5.79
C SER A 239 -19.55 -32.25 5.65
N ARG A 240 -20.25 -32.96 4.76
CA ARG A 240 -21.71 -32.86 4.60
C ARG A 240 -22.49 -33.69 5.63
N GLN A 241 -21.84 -34.65 6.30
CA GLN A 241 -22.44 -35.43 7.38
C GLN A 241 -22.24 -34.79 8.76
N ASP A 242 -21.21 -33.96 8.94
CA ASP A 242 -20.93 -33.25 10.21
C ASP A 242 -21.65 -31.89 10.39
N MET A 243 -22.59 -31.54 9.50
CA MET A 243 -23.53 -30.43 9.72
C MET A 243 -24.93 -30.97 9.99
N GLU A 244 -25.09 -31.72 11.08
CA GLU A 244 -26.37 -31.77 11.78
C GLU A 244 -26.58 -30.41 12.47
N VAL A 245 -27.46 -29.62 11.87
CA VAL A 245 -27.94 -28.32 12.36
C VAL A 245 -28.57 -28.46 13.75
N GLU A 246 -27.82 -28.15 14.81
CA GLU A 246 -28.37 -27.81 16.12
C GLU A 246 -28.68 -26.31 16.18
N ASP A 247 -29.92 -25.98 15.81
CA ASP A 247 -30.86 -25.03 16.46
C ASP A 247 -30.44 -23.59 16.84
N GLU A 248 -29.38 -23.01 16.24
CA GLU A 248 -29.02 -21.60 16.51
C GLU A 248 -30.13 -20.57 16.17
N GLU A 249 -31.08 -20.94 15.31
CA GLU A 249 -32.21 -20.06 14.96
C GLU A 249 -33.26 -19.98 16.09
N ALA A 250 -33.38 -21.01 16.93
CA ALA A 250 -34.29 -20.99 18.07
C ALA A 250 -33.78 -20.07 19.20
N ASP A 251 -32.47 -20.07 19.44
CA ASP A 251 -31.85 -19.23 20.47
C ASP A 251 -31.81 -17.75 20.06
N LEU A 252 -31.59 -17.46 18.78
CA LEU A 252 -31.68 -16.08 18.26
C LEU A 252 -33.10 -15.50 18.42
N ARG A 253 -34.13 -16.31 18.13
CA ARG A 253 -35.53 -15.89 18.29
C ARG A 253 -35.88 -15.62 19.75
N ARG A 254 -35.35 -16.42 20.68
CA ARG A 254 -35.58 -16.26 22.12
C ARG A 254 -34.90 -14.99 22.67
N ALA A 255 -33.69 -14.68 22.20
CA ALA A 255 -32.94 -13.48 22.60
C ALA A 255 -33.66 -12.18 22.18
N ILE A 256 -34.19 -12.13 20.96
CA ILE A 256 -34.90 -10.94 20.44
C ILE A 256 -36.19 -10.67 21.22
N GLN A 257 -36.91 -11.73 21.63
CA GLN A 257 -38.16 -11.58 22.36
C GLN A 257 -37.96 -11.05 23.79
N LEU A 258 -36.86 -11.42 24.44
CA LEU A 258 -36.48 -10.91 25.76
C LEU A 258 -36.10 -9.42 25.72
N SER A 259 -35.52 -8.94 24.62
CA SER A 259 -35.18 -7.51 24.44
C SER A 259 -36.41 -6.61 24.23
N MET A 260 -37.54 -7.15 23.75
CA MET A 260 -38.74 -6.36 23.44
C MET A 260 -39.68 -6.13 24.65
N GLN A 261 -39.52 -6.86 25.75
CA GLN A 261 -40.45 -6.82 26.90
C GLN A 261 -39.91 -6.08 28.14
N GLY A 262 -38.72 -5.49 28.08
CA GLY A 262 -38.11 -4.79 29.20
C GLY A 262 -38.31 -3.27 29.22
N CYS A 263 -39.55 -2.77 29.23
CA CYS A 263 -39.81 -1.39 29.67
C CYS A 263 -41.24 -1.19 30.20
N SER A 264 -41.41 -1.25 31.52
CA SER A 264 -42.54 -0.60 32.20
C SER A 264 -42.22 -0.24 33.67
N ASP A 265 -42.06 1.07 33.85
CA ASP A 265 -42.49 1.94 34.95
C ASP A 265 -41.59 2.24 36.20
N PRO A 266 -41.68 3.48 36.76
CA PRO A 266 -40.65 4.15 37.56
C PRO A 266 -40.96 4.20 39.07
N ARG A 267 -39.95 4.52 39.89
CA ARG A 267 -40.08 5.23 41.20
C ARG A 267 -38.71 5.62 41.79
N ILE A 268 -38.72 6.70 42.56
CA ILE A 268 -37.63 7.63 42.96
C ILE A 268 -36.82 7.13 44.21
N PRO A 269 -35.92 7.91 44.87
CA PRO A 269 -34.44 7.94 44.77
C PRO A 269 -33.66 7.54 46.06
N SER A 270 -32.32 7.61 45.96
CA SER A 270 -31.37 8.12 46.97
C SER A 270 -30.39 7.13 47.62
N GLU A 271 -29.14 7.60 47.64
CA GLU A 271 -28.08 7.40 48.64
C GLU A 271 -27.08 6.22 48.58
N LEU A 272 -25.79 6.64 48.48
CA LEU A 272 -24.55 6.05 49.06
C LEU A 272 -24.18 4.63 48.58
N SER A 273 -22.96 4.29 48.14
CA SER A 273 -21.62 4.85 48.30
C SER A 273 -20.62 3.91 47.59
N CYS A 274 -19.36 4.34 47.49
CA CYS A 274 -18.14 3.50 47.48
C CYS A 274 -17.46 3.19 46.12
N VAL A 275 -16.16 3.51 46.11
CA VAL A 275 -15.02 3.04 45.29
C VAL A 275 -14.99 3.30 43.78
N THR A 276 -14.36 4.42 43.40
CA THR A 276 -13.72 4.59 42.09
C THR A 276 -12.38 3.86 42.07
N ALA A 277 -12.37 2.62 41.61
CA ALA A 277 -11.18 1.94 41.10
C ALA A 277 -11.06 2.25 39.60
N GLY A 278 -9.84 2.54 39.14
CA GLY A 278 -9.55 3.08 37.83
C GLY A 278 -10.06 2.24 36.65
N SER A 279 -10.81 2.89 35.77
CA SER A 279 -11.00 2.47 34.39
C SER A 279 -9.78 2.89 33.59
N SER A 280 -8.90 1.93 33.30
CA SER A 280 -7.91 2.04 32.23
C SER A 280 -8.67 2.06 30.90
N GLU A 281 -9.13 3.23 30.48
CA GLU A 281 -9.61 3.44 29.12
C GLU A 281 -8.40 3.37 28.19
N THR A 282 -8.25 2.25 27.48
CA THR A 282 -7.32 2.14 26.35
C THR A 282 -7.83 3.04 25.24
N LEU A 283 -7.35 4.29 25.23
CA LEU A 283 -7.60 5.22 24.14
C LEU A 283 -7.02 4.62 22.84
N THR A 284 -7.84 4.57 21.79
CA THR A 284 -7.41 4.14 20.47
C THR A 284 -6.34 5.10 19.94
N ALA A 285 -5.42 4.58 19.11
CA ALA A 285 -4.28 5.34 18.58
C ALA A 285 -4.68 6.64 17.85
N GLU A 286 -5.89 6.66 17.29
CA GLU A 286 -6.46 7.79 16.58
C GLU A 286 -6.87 8.95 17.51
N GLU A 287 -7.44 8.62 18.67
CA GLU A 287 -7.84 9.60 19.68
C GLU A 287 -6.61 10.30 20.30
N LEU A 288 -5.52 9.54 20.45
CA LEU A 288 -4.24 10.04 20.94
C LEU A 288 -3.57 10.99 19.94
N ARG A 289 -3.70 10.69 18.63
CA ARG A 289 -3.22 11.54 17.54
C ARG A 289 -3.97 12.89 17.51
N ARG A 290 -5.29 12.84 17.66
CA ARG A 290 -6.14 14.04 17.71
C ARG A 290 -5.80 14.93 18.91
N ARG A 291 -5.52 14.33 20.07
CA ARG A 291 -5.11 15.06 21.28
C ARG A 291 -3.76 15.76 21.13
N ARG A 292 -2.81 15.14 20.42
CA ARG A 292 -1.50 15.74 20.12
C ARG A 292 -1.65 16.95 19.20
N GLN A 293 -2.49 16.87 18.18
CA GLN A 293 -2.73 18.00 17.27
C GLN A 293 -3.24 19.26 18.01
N VAL A 294 -4.19 19.07 18.93
CA VAL A 294 -4.78 20.16 19.73
C VAL A 294 -3.77 20.81 20.68
N TYR A 295 -2.71 20.10 21.07
CA TYR A 295 -1.65 20.64 21.91
C TYR A 295 -0.64 21.48 21.12
N PHE A 296 -0.38 21.14 19.86
CA PHE A 296 0.51 21.90 18.97
C PHE A 296 -0.14 23.19 18.42
N ASP A 297 -1.46 23.25 18.36
CA ASP A 297 -2.21 24.43 17.90
C ASP A 297 -2.45 25.49 19.01
N ARG A 298 -1.90 25.30 20.22
CA ARG A 298 -2.07 26.22 21.37
C ARG A 298 -0.75 26.84 21.81
#